data_AF-A0A5M9N8F6-F1
#
_entry.id   AF-A0A5M9N8F6-F1
#
_cell.length_a   1.000
_cell.length_b   1.000
_cell.length_c   1.000
_cell.angle_alpha   90.00
_cell.angle_beta   90.00
_cell.angle_gamma   90.00
#
_symmetry.space_group_name_H-M   'P 1'
#
loop_
_entity.id
_entity.type
_entity.pdbx_description
1 polymer ?
#
loop_
_entity_poly.entity_id
_entity_poly.type
_entity_poly.pdbx_seq_one_letter_code
_entity_poly.pdbx_strand_id
1 'polypeptide(L)'
;AVCAEGKVLRTAKNEFQKAEDAGLEEILEKDRPSKAEEVEVKVPPREVVTYAIPGIDILELDNACRVLWEKGIYSESGMGCTGPVILVSSQKGEKAVKILKEAGYK
;
A
#
# COMPACT_ATOMS: atom_id res chain seq x y z
N ALA A 1 37.84 7.91 -2.64
CA ALA A 1 36.72 7.12 -2.12
C ALA A 1 36.84 7.05 -0.59
N VAL A 2 36.32 8.06 0.11
CA VAL A 2 36.53 8.26 1.57
C VAL A 2 35.76 7.24 2.43
N CYS A 3 34.77 6.56 1.85
CA CYS A 3 33.93 5.57 2.55
C CYS A 3 34.67 4.28 2.96
N ALA A 4 35.83 3.99 2.38
CA ALA A 4 36.60 2.76 2.65
C ALA A 4 37.64 2.93 3.78
N GLU A 5 38.05 4.15 4.10
CA GLU A 5 39.15 4.43 5.05
C GLU A 5 38.74 4.24 6.52
N GLY A 6 37.44 4.36 6.82
CA GLY A 6 36.90 4.30 8.19
C GLY A 6 36.45 2.93 8.70
N LYS A 7 36.78 1.81 8.01
CA LYS A 7 36.31 0.44 8.36
C LYS A 7 34.78 0.35 8.53
N VAL A 8 34.01 1.18 7.83
CA VAL A 8 32.55 1.31 7.96
C VAL A 8 31.85 -0.03 7.80
N LEU A 9 32.28 -0.85 6.83
CA LEU A 9 31.73 -2.18 6.60
C LEU A 9 31.95 -3.15 7.79
N ARG A 10 33.05 -3.00 8.53
CA ARG A 10 33.34 -3.83 9.71
C ARG A 10 32.48 -3.42 10.89
N THR A 11 32.35 -2.11 11.11
CA THR A 11 31.48 -1.57 12.17
C THR A 11 30.03 -1.92 11.89
N ALA A 12 29.56 -1.73 10.65
CA ALA A 12 28.21 -2.12 10.24
C ALA A 12 27.93 -3.59 10.55
N LYS A 13 28.80 -4.52 10.10
CA LYS A 13 28.64 -5.96 10.41
C LYS A 13 28.52 -6.24 11.91
N ASN A 14 29.36 -5.59 12.72
CA ASN A 14 29.34 -5.81 14.17
C ASN A 14 28.07 -5.28 14.84
N GLU A 15 27.56 -4.14 14.38
CA GLU A 15 26.31 -3.58 14.88
C GLU A 15 25.08 -4.39 14.40
N PHE A 16 25.09 -4.90 13.17
CA PHE A 16 24.04 -5.81 12.69
C PHE A 16 24.03 -7.11 13.48
N GLN A 17 25.20 -7.72 13.76
CA GLN A 17 25.29 -8.94 14.57
C GLN A 17 24.70 -8.73 15.97
N LYS A 18 25.04 -7.62 16.64
CA LYS A 18 24.46 -7.28 17.95
C LYS A 18 22.94 -7.07 17.88
N ALA A 19 22.44 -6.51 16.78
CA ALA A 19 21.01 -6.31 16.59
C ALA A 19 20.28 -7.64 16.34
N GLU A 20 20.87 -8.55 15.55
CA GLU A 20 20.39 -9.92 15.36
C GLU A 20 20.38 -10.69 16.70
N ASP A 21 21.47 -10.62 17.48
CA ASP A 21 21.57 -11.20 18.82
C ASP A 21 20.54 -10.60 19.80
N ALA A 22 20.11 -9.36 19.58
CA ALA A 22 19.07 -8.67 20.34
C ALA A 22 17.64 -8.99 19.87
N GLY A 23 17.48 -9.91 18.91
CA GLY A 23 16.17 -10.35 18.42
C GLY A 23 15.58 -9.45 17.34
N LEU A 24 16.41 -8.72 16.56
CA LEU A 24 15.94 -7.92 15.42
C LEU A 24 15.13 -8.77 14.44
N GLU A 25 15.53 -10.01 14.18
CA GLU A 25 14.80 -10.93 13.31
C GLU A 25 13.37 -11.21 13.84
N GLU A 26 13.20 -11.42 15.14
CA GLU A 26 11.88 -11.67 15.75
C GLU A 26 10.95 -10.45 15.67
N ILE A 27 11.51 -9.24 15.77
CA ILE A 27 10.77 -7.99 15.62
C ILE A 27 10.33 -7.83 14.17
N LEU A 28 11.23 -8.09 13.23
CA LEU A 28 10.94 -8.01 11.79
C LEU A 28 9.95 -9.07 11.33
N GLU A 29 9.91 -10.25 11.94
CA GLU A 29 8.89 -11.26 11.67
C GLU A 29 7.52 -10.87 12.21
N LYS A 30 7.45 -10.22 13.38
CA LYS A 30 6.20 -9.71 13.97
C LYS A 30 5.60 -8.54 13.19
N ASP A 31 6.46 -7.67 12.67
CA ASP A 31 6.06 -6.48 11.91
C ASP A 31 6.02 -6.74 10.39
N ARG A 32 6.30 -7.97 9.95
CA ARG A 32 6.27 -8.31 8.54
C ARG A 32 4.84 -8.07 8.05
N PRO A 33 4.61 -7.15 7.09
CA PRO A 33 3.28 -6.97 6.54
C PRO A 33 2.82 -8.33 6.01
N SER A 34 1.64 -8.75 6.42
CA SER A 34 1.02 -9.97 5.89
C SER A 34 1.10 -9.88 4.38
N LYS A 35 1.81 -10.82 3.75
CA LYS A 35 1.92 -10.90 2.31
C LYS A 35 0.49 -10.96 1.79
N ALA A 36 0.00 -9.84 1.23
CA ALA A 36 -1.33 -9.79 0.67
C ALA A 36 -1.36 -10.88 -0.40
N GLU A 37 -2.18 -11.91 -0.15
CA GLU A 37 -2.43 -12.92 -1.17
C GLU A 37 -2.90 -12.17 -2.40
N GLU A 38 -2.16 -12.29 -3.50
CA GLU A 38 -2.58 -11.77 -4.79
C GLU A 38 -3.75 -12.63 -5.27
N VAL A 39 -4.90 -12.45 -4.64
CA VAL A 39 -6.16 -12.99 -5.15
C VAL A 39 -6.36 -12.31 -6.49
N GLU A 40 -6.48 -13.10 -7.56
CA GLU A 40 -6.89 -12.61 -8.88
C GLU A 40 -8.32 -12.05 -8.77
N VAL A 41 -8.42 -10.80 -8.34
CA VAL A 41 -9.69 -10.09 -8.28
C VAL A 41 -10.08 -9.79 -9.72
N LYS A 42 -11.19 -10.39 -10.16
CA LYS A 42 -11.74 -10.15 -11.50
C LYS A 42 -12.11 -8.69 -11.62
N VAL A 43 -11.43 -7.98 -12.52
CA VAL A 43 -11.73 -6.58 -12.80
C VAL A 43 -13.17 -6.48 -13.30
N PRO A 44 -14.06 -5.74 -12.60
CA PRO A 44 -15.44 -5.55 -13.03
C PRO A 44 -15.49 -4.81 -14.37
N PRO A 45 -16.61 -4.87 -15.11
CA PRO A 45 -16.74 -4.22 -16.41
C PRO A 45 -16.44 -2.72 -16.30
N ARG A 46 -15.65 -2.21 -17.26
CA ARG A 46 -15.21 -0.82 -17.29
C ARG A 46 -16.41 0.13 -17.28
N GLU A 47 -16.39 1.05 -16.34
CA GLU A 47 -17.41 2.08 -16.16
C GLU A 47 -16.75 3.46 -16.26
N VAL A 48 -17.54 4.49 -16.60
CA VAL A 48 -17.03 5.86 -16.60
C VAL A 48 -16.73 6.30 -15.17
N VAL A 49 -15.45 6.58 -14.91
CA VAL A 49 -15.00 7.09 -13.62
C VAL A 49 -15.04 8.62 -13.64
N THR A 50 -15.91 9.19 -12.81
CA THR A 50 -16.20 10.64 -12.78
C THR A 50 -16.03 11.24 -11.39
N TYR A 51 -15.80 10.40 -10.37
CA TYR A 51 -15.64 10.80 -8.99
C TYR A 51 -14.27 10.38 -8.48
N ALA A 52 -13.51 11.34 -7.92
CA ALA A 52 -12.18 11.10 -7.37
C ALA A 52 -12.23 11.10 -5.84
N ILE A 53 -11.71 10.04 -5.23
CA ILE A 53 -11.56 9.89 -3.79
C ILE A 53 -10.08 10.17 -3.47
N PRO A 54 -9.74 11.32 -2.88
CA PRO A 54 -8.38 11.62 -2.44
C PRO A 54 -8.10 11.01 -1.06
N GLY A 55 -6.82 10.88 -0.71
CA GLY A 55 -6.39 10.48 0.64
C GLY A 55 -5.93 9.03 0.79
N ILE A 56 -5.84 8.28 -0.31
CA ILE A 56 -5.26 6.94 -0.32
C ILE A 56 -3.74 7.02 -0.43
N ASP A 57 -3.03 6.19 0.33
CA ASP A 57 -1.57 6.04 0.24
C ASP A 57 -1.17 5.45 -1.12
N ILE A 58 -0.06 5.92 -1.69
CA ILE A 58 0.47 5.43 -2.95
C ILE A 58 0.81 3.94 -2.91
N LEU A 59 1.24 3.43 -1.75
CA LEU A 59 1.58 2.02 -1.58
C LEU A 59 0.33 1.12 -1.49
N GLU A 60 -0.81 1.69 -1.11
CA GLU A 60 -2.06 0.98 -0.87
C GLU A 60 -3.09 1.17 -2.00
N LEU A 61 -2.77 1.96 -3.02
CA LEU A 61 -3.66 2.29 -4.13
C LEU A 61 -4.19 1.05 -4.86
N ASP A 62 -3.31 0.09 -5.14
CA ASP A 62 -3.68 -1.18 -5.79
C ASP A 62 -4.55 -2.05 -4.88
N ASN A 63 -4.25 -2.10 -3.57
CA ASN A 63 -5.03 -2.84 -2.58
C ASN A 63 -6.43 -2.24 -2.43
N ALA A 64 -6.54 -0.92 -2.34
CA ALA A 64 -7.80 -0.21 -2.25
C ALA A 64 -8.66 -0.37 -3.52
N CYS A 65 -8.06 -0.40 -4.71
CA CYS A 65 -8.75 -0.76 -5.95
C CYS A 65 -9.28 -2.21 -5.91
N ARG A 66 -8.47 -3.16 -5.45
CA ARG A 66 -8.88 -4.57 -5.31
C ARG A 66 -10.08 -4.73 -4.38
N VAL A 67 -10.08 -4.05 -3.22
CA VAL A 67 -11.22 -4.07 -2.28
C VAL A 67 -12.52 -3.58 -2.94
N LEU A 68 -12.44 -2.56 -3.79
CA LEU A 68 -13.60 -2.06 -4.55
C LEU A 68 -14.05 -3.07 -5.63
N TRP A 69 -13.10 -3.70 -6.32
CA TRP A 69 -13.38 -4.72 -7.33
C TRP A 69 -14.04 -5.97 -6.72
N GLU A 70 -13.64 -6.40 -5.53
CA GLU A 70 -14.29 -7.50 -4.78
C GLU A 70 -15.76 -7.21 -4.47
N LYS A 71 -16.11 -5.92 -4.27
CA LYS A 71 -17.48 -5.46 -4.09
C LYS A 71 -18.21 -5.16 -5.41
N GLY A 72 -17.58 -5.42 -6.55
CA GLY A 72 -18.14 -5.22 -7.89
C GLY A 72 -18.18 -3.75 -8.34
N ILE A 73 -17.38 -2.88 -7.72
CA ILE A 73 -17.25 -1.47 -8.09
C ILE A 73 -16.00 -1.31 -8.94
N TYR A 74 -16.16 -0.85 -10.19
CA TYR A 74 -15.02 -0.50 -11.03
C TYR A 74 -14.32 0.76 -10.51
N SER A 75 -13.01 0.64 -10.32
CA SER A 75 -12.15 1.72 -9.85
C SER A 75 -10.84 1.73 -10.62
N GLU A 76 -10.30 2.93 -10.85
CA GLU A 76 -8.99 3.16 -11.45
C GLU A 76 -8.11 3.97 -10.49
N SER A 77 -6.82 3.64 -10.40
CA SER A 77 -5.84 4.44 -9.67
C SER A 77 -5.48 5.70 -10.47
N GLY A 78 -5.33 6.85 -9.80
CA GLY A 78 -4.90 8.08 -10.43
C GLY A 78 -4.07 8.97 -9.52
N MET A 79 -3.54 10.06 -10.08
CA MET A 79 -2.95 11.17 -9.34
C MET A 79 -3.78 12.42 -9.58
N GLY A 80 -4.39 12.93 -8.52
CA GLY A 80 -5.04 14.24 -8.53
C GLY A 80 -4.02 15.35 -8.31
N CYS A 81 -4.48 16.60 -8.34
CA CYS A 81 -3.64 17.77 -8.07
C CYS A 81 -3.03 17.78 -6.66
N THR A 82 -3.63 17.03 -5.72
CA THR A 82 -3.29 17.02 -4.29
C THR A 82 -2.68 15.69 -3.82
N GLY A 83 -2.39 14.76 -4.75
CA GLY A 83 -1.80 13.47 -4.42
C GLY A 83 -2.56 12.29 -5.03
N PRO A 84 -2.32 11.07 -4.53
CA PRO A 84 -2.92 9.86 -5.06
C PRO A 84 -4.44 9.83 -4.81
N VAL A 85 -5.19 9.41 -5.83
CA VAL A 85 -6.66 9.35 -5.81
C VAL A 85 -7.15 8.05 -6.42
N ILE A 86 -8.31 7.57 -5.97
CA ILE A 86 -9.04 6.50 -6.63
C ILE A 86 -10.21 7.09 -7.40
N LEU A 87 -10.33 6.73 -8.66
CA LEU A 87 -11.40 7.15 -9.56
C LEU A 87 -12.49 6.08 -9.58
N VAL A 88 -13.72 6.46 -9.29
CA VAL A 88 -14.92 5.60 -9.35
C VAL A 88 -16.04 6.33 -10.08
N SER A 89 -17.10 5.59 -10.43
CA SER A 89 -18.33 6.19 -10.95
C SER A 89 -19.05 7.01 -9.89
N SER A 90 -19.57 8.19 -10.28
CA SER A 90 -20.33 9.07 -9.38
C SER A 90 -21.54 8.40 -8.71
N GLN A 91 -22.17 7.43 -9.37
CA GLN A 91 -23.31 6.69 -8.79
C GLN A 91 -22.90 5.78 -7.63
N LYS A 92 -21.63 5.34 -7.63
CA LYS A 92 -21.07 4.41 -6.65
C LYS A 92 -20.10 5.10 -5.68
N GLY A 93 -19.84 6.41 -5.84
CA GLY A 93 -18.90 7.18 -5.03
C GLY A 93 -19.14 7.09 -3.53
N GLU A 94 -20.38 7.31 -3.07
CA GLU A 94 -20.71 7.22 -1.63
C GLU A 94 -20.52 5.80 -1.06
N LYS A 95 -20.83 4.77 -1.86
CA LYS A 95 -20.63 3.36 -1.45
C LYS A 95 -19.14 3.03 -1.40
N ALA A 96 -18.36 3.46 -2.38
CA ALA A 96 -16.92 3.29 -2.43
C ALA A 96 -16.23 3.94 -1.22
N VAL A 97 -16.61 5.17 -0.86
CA VAL A 97 -16.08 5.85 0.34
C VAL A 97 -16.40 5.08 1.61
N LYS A 98 -17.60 4.50 1.75
CA LYS A 98 -17.95 3.67 2.92
C LYS A 98 -17.12 2.39 2.99
N ILE A 99 -17.00 1.68 1.87
CA ILE A 99 -16.20 0.44 1.79
C ILE A 99 -14.73 0.72 2.12
N LEU A 100 -14.16 1.79 1.57
CA LEU A 100 -12.77 2.19 1.83
C LEU A 100 -12.56 2.54 3.31
N LYS A 101 -13.51 3.24 3.94
CA LYS A 101 -13.47 3.52 5.39
C LYS A 101 -13.56 2.28 6.25
N GLU A 102 -14.41 1.31 5.88
CA GLU A 102 -14.51 0.02 6.57
C GLU A 102 -13.20 -0.78 6.45
N ALA A 103 -12.50 -0.65 5.32
CA ALA A 103 -11.20 -1.26 5.08
C ALA A 103 -10.01 -0.48 5.71
N GLY A 104 -10.26 0.64 6.39
CA GLY A 104 -9.24 1.41 7.11
C GLY A 104 -8.58 2.53 6.29
N TYR A 105 -9.03 2.77 5.06
CA TYR A 105 -8.57 3.89 4.21
C TYR A 105 -9.37 5.17 4.53
N LYS A 106 -8.73 6.34 4.42
CA LYS A 106 -9.24 7.60 5.00
C LYS A 106 -9.85 8.54 3.97
#